data_AF-K1RI24-F1
#
_entry.id   AF-K1RI24-F1
#
_cell.length_a   1.000
_cell.length_b   1.000
_cell.length_c   1.000
_cell.angle_alpha   90.00
_cell.angle_beta   90.00
_cell.angle_gamma   90.00
#
_symmetry.space_group_name_H-M   'P 1'
#
loop_
_entity.id
_entity.type
_entity.pdbx_description
1 polymer ?
#
loop_
_entity_poly.entity_id
_entity_poly.type
_entity_poly.pdbx_seq_one_letter_code
_entity_poly.pdbx_strand_id
1 'polypeptide(L)'
;MCDYTFSLPTTTARYFRFSWTPEGTEPGAEDLDAAKWKPLLKLENIILSNQPMINQYEGKTGAVWRIETDAAAKSETVAMADVLPLKLENGMVMGVMVNGNLMNKLPKGTWRLLRMGHTSTGQTNATAGTGKGLEVDKFSPAAVRKLFNSWYALFLNRPHSDVVK
;
A
#
# COMPACT_ATOMS: atom_id res chain seq x y z
N MET A 1 -0.14 7.79 -6.21
CA MET A 1 -0.25 8.37 -4.84
C MET A 1 -1.16 7.43 -4.07
N CYS A 2 -0.85 7.10 -2.81
CA CYS A 2 -1.70 6.23 -2.01
C CYS A 2 -2.71 7.09 -1.25
N ASP A 3 -3.98 6.68 -1.24
CA ASP A 3 -5.07 7.41 -0.58
C ASP A 3 -4.85 7.52 0.93
N TYR A 4 -5.63 8.37 1.59
CA TYR A 4 -5.72 8.45 3.05
C TYR A 4 -7.11 8.02 3.49
N THR A 5 -7.17 6.96 4.31
CA THR A 5 -8.40 6.57 4.98
C THR A 5 -8.43 7.10 6.41
N PHE A 6 -9.38 7.98 6.69
CA PHE A 6 -9.68 8.44 8.05
C PHE A 6 -10.95 7.74 8.54
N SER A 7 -10.83 6.99 9.64
CA SER A 7 -11.98 6.31 10.25
C SER A 7 -12.58 7.17 11.37
N LEU A 8 -13.89 7.29 11.32
CA LEU A 8 -14.71 8.13 12.20
C LEU A 8 -15.66 7.25 13.02
N PRO A 9 -16.16 7.72 14.17
CA PRO A 9 -17.28 7.05 14.83
C PRO A 9 -18.45 6.85 13.86
N THR A 10 -19.07 5.67 13.91
CA THR A 10 -20.27 5.38 13.10
C THR A 10 -21.30 6.50 13.26
N THR A 11 -21.59 7.19 12.15
CA THR A 11 -22.42 8.40 12.13
C THR A 11 -23.52 8.27 11.09
N THR A 12 -24.78 8.47 11.51
CA THR A 12 -25.94 8.53 10.60
C THR A 12 -26.40 9.97 10.48
N ALA A 13 -26.22 10.56 9.30
CA ALA A 13 -26.63 11.94 9.03
C ALA A 13 -27.05 12.11 7.56
N ARG A 14 -27.87 13.13 7.30
CA ARG A 14 -28.21 13.57 5.92
C ARG A 14 -27.16 14.48 5.31
N TYR A 15 -26.39 15.17 6.15
CA TYR A 15 -25.42 16.18 5.74
C TYR A 15 -24.10 15.96 6.48
N PHE A 16 -23.00 16.02 5.74
CA PHE A 16 -21.64 16.00 6.26
C PHE A 16 -20.97 17.31 5.82
N ARG A 17 -20.30 17.99 6.76
CA ARG A 17 -19.57 19.23 6.49
C ARG A 17 -18.10 19.02 6.84
N PHE A 18 -17.23 19.33 5.89
CA PHE A 18 -15.78 19.38 6.09
C PHE A 18 -15.36 20.84 6.12
N SER A 19 -14.74 21.27 7.22
CA SER A 19 -14.22 22.62 7.40
C SER A 19 -12.70 22.59 7.36
N TRP A 20 -12.07 23.62 6.81
CA TRP A 20 -10.62 23.73 6.73
C TRP A 20 -10.16 25.14 7.07
N THR A 21 -9.05 25.24 7.80
CA THR A 21 -8.29 26.47 8.08
C THR A 21 -6.80 26.13 8.08
N PRO A 22 -5.92 27.01 7.59
CA PRO A 22 -4.47 26.81 7.70
C PRO A 22 -3.94 27.16 9.11
N GLU A 23 -4.75 27.78 9.96
CA GLU A 23 -4.37 28.11 11.33
C GLU A 23 -4.02 26.85 12.14
N GLY A 24 -2.90 26.88 12.86
CA GLY A 24 -2.40 25.73 13.64
C GLY A 24 -1.68 24.65 12.82
N THR A 25 -1.39 24.89 11.53
CA THR A 25 -0.62 23.95 10.70
C THR A 25 0.79 23.74 11.27
N GLU A 26 1.17 22.48 11.47
CA GLU A 26 2.52 22.10 11.90
C GLU A 26 3.58 22.46 10.84
N PRO A 27 4.75 23.01 11.23
CA PRO A 27 5.84 23.24 10.30
C PRO A 27 6.34 21.96 9.64
N GLY A 28 6.81 22.06 8.39
CA GLY A 28 7.36 20.92 7.66
C GLY A 28 8.60 20.30 8.31
N ALA A 29 8.63 18.97 8.29
CA ALA A 29 9.73 18.13 8.74
C ALA A 29 9.93 16.95 7.76
N GLU A 30 10.95 16.11 7.94
CA GLU A 30 11.20 14.96 7.05
C GLU A 30 10.08 13.90 7.14
N ASP A 31 9.48 13.74 8.31
CA ASP A 31 8.32 12.88 8.55
C ASP A 31 6.99 13.55 8.18
N LEU A 32 7.01 14.86 7.86
CA LEU A 32 5.86 15.64 7.40
C LEU A 32 6.21 16.48 6.16
N ASP A 33 6.76 15.83 5.13
CA ASP A 33 7.35 16.48 3.95
C ASP A 33 6.37 17.42 3.23
N ALA A 34 5.09 17.05 3.15
CA ALA A 34 4.06 17.86 2.51
C ALA A 34 3.86 19.23 3.19
N ALA A 35 4.09 19.33 4.51
CA ALA A 35 3.96 20.59 5.25
C ALA A 35 5.13 21.55 5.03
N LYS A 36 6.19 21.15 4.30
CA LYS A 36 7.24 22.07 3.84
C LYS A 36 6.73 23.07 2.79
N TRP A 37 5.63 22.74 2.11
CA TRP A 37 5.02 23.57 1.08
C TRP A 37 3.97 24.52 1.66
N LYS A 38 3.54 25.51 0.85
CA LYS A 38 2.50 26.46 1.26
C LYS A 38 1.21 25.71 1.71
N PRO A 39 0.58 26.08 2.83
CA PRO A 39 -0.59 25.38 3.38
C PRO A 39 -1.85 25.71 2.57
N LEU A 40 -1.95 25.15 1.38
CA LEU A 40 -3.10 25.26 0.49
C LEU A 40 -3.89 23.96 0.51
N LEU A 41 -5.20 24.03 0.69
CA LEU A 41 -6.06 22.87 0.53
C LEU A 41 -6.22 22.54 -0.96
N LYS A 42 -5.74 21.35 -1.35
CA LYS A 42 -6.00 20.78 -2.67
C LYS A 42 -6.53 19.37 -2.49
N LEU A 43 -7.77 19.15 -2.92
CA LEU A 43 -8.46 17.86 -2.81
C LEU A 43 -8.92 17.42 -4.20
N GLU A 44 -8.75 16.14 -4.49
CA GLU A 44 -9.30 15.54 -5.69
C GLU A 44 -10.71 14.99 -5.43
N ASN A 45 -10.84 14.12 -4.42
CA ASN A 45 -12.11 13.50 -4.03
C ASN A 45 -12.21 13.33 -2.51
N ILE A 46 -13.44 13.31 -2.00
CA ILE A 46 -13.78 12.80 -0.66
C ILE A 46 -14.80 11.69 -0.86
N ILE A 47 -14.48 10.48 -0.40
CA ILE A 47 -15.37 9.32 -0.49
C ILE A 47 -15.86 8.97 0.92
N LEU A 48 -17.16 9.13 1.16
CA LEU A 48 -17.80 8.67 2.39
C LEU A 48 -18.15 7.18 2.24
N SER A 49 -17.53 6.34 3.06
CA SER A 49 -17.75 4.89 3.05
C SER A 49 -18.49 4.43 4.31
N ASN A 50 -19.38 3.45 4.16
CA ASN A 50 -20.04 2.77 5.26
C ASN A 50 -19.35 1.44 5.63
N GLN A 51 -18.18 1.16 5.05
CA GLN A 51 -17.42 -0.04 5.37
C GLN A 51 -16.56 0.19 6.62
N PRO A 52 -16.56 -0.75 7.59
CA PRO A 52 -15.65 -0.66 8.73
C PRO A 52 -14.21 -0.81 8.23
N MET A 53 -13.37 0.19 8.53
CA MET A 53 -11.98 0.25 8.07
C MET A 53 -11.05 0.63 9.22
N ILE A 54 -9.82 0.13 9.14
CA ILE A 54 -8.75 0.53 10.04
C ILE A 54 -8.31 1.95 9.66
N ASN A 55 -8.16 2.84 10.66
CA ASN A 55 -7.68 4.20 10.41
C ASN A 55 -6.28 4.19 9.80
N GLN A 56 -6.08 4.91 8.70
CA GLN A 56 -4.83 5.00 7.94
C GLN A 56 -4.19 3.63 7.65
N TYR A 57 -5.00 2.64 7.27
CA TYR A 57 -4.53 1.28 7.03
C TYR A 57 -3.49 1.19 5.91
N GLU A 58 -3.45 2.16 4.99
CA GLU A 58 -2.47 2.21 3.91
C GLU A 58 -1.02 2.27 4.44
N GLY A 59 -0.79 3.04 5.52
CA GLY A 59 0.50 3.06 6.21
C GLY A 59 0.77 1.77 6.98
N LYS A 60 -0.26 1.29 7.70
CA LYS A 60 -0.18 0.10 8.56
C LYS A 60 0.04 -1.21 7.78
N THR A 61 -0.33 -1.24 6.50
CA THR A 61 -0.06 -2.36 5.58
C THR A 61 1.32 -2.29 4.93
N GLY A 62 2.07 -1.19 5.13
CA GLY A 62 3.38 -0.97 4.51
C GLY A 62 3.31 -0.60 3.02
N ALA A 63 2.12 -0.28 2.49
CA ALA A 63 1.97 0.17 1.09
C ALA A 63 2.62 1.56 0.86
N VAL A 64 2.71 2.36 1.92
CA VAL A 64 3.35 3.68 1.93
C VAL A 64 3.97 3.93 3.31
N TRP A 65 5.11 4.61 3.37
CA TRP A 65 5.75 4.96 4.63
C TRP A 65 4.95 6.07 5.33
N ARG A 66 4.23 5.72 6.40
CA ARG A 66 3.43 6.63 7.22
C ARG A 66 3.37 6.12 8.65
N ILE A 67 3.29 7.05 9.60
CA ILE A 67 2.98 6.76 10.99
C ILE A 67 1.71 7.52 11.32
N GLU A 68 0.76 6.82 11.93
CA GLU A 68 -0.48 7.41 12.38
C GLU A 68 -0.30 7.90 13.82
N THR A 69 -0.56 9.18 14.05
CA THR A 69 -0.26 9.89 15.30
C THR A 69 -1.51 10.41 16.01
N ASP A 70 -2.70 10.18 15.44
CA ASP A 70 -3.95 10.65 16.01
C ASP A 70 -4.42 9.69 17.11
N ALA A 71 -4.16 10.07 18.36
CA ALA A 71 -4.59 9.29 19.52
C ALA A 71 -6.12 9.14 19.62
N ALA A 72 -6.91 9.99 18.95
CA ALA A 72 -8.37 9.88 18.90
C ALA A 72 -8.86 8.93 17.80
N ALA A 73 -7.97 8.47 16.91
CA ALA A 73 -8.29 7.57 15.83
C ALA A 73 -9.05 6.34 16.31
N LYS A 74 -10.14 6.02 15.61
CA LYS A 74 -10.89 4.77 15.81
C LYS A 74 -10.68 3.88 14.61
N SER A 75 -10.50 2.59 14.85
CA SER A 75 -10.44 1.59 13.79
C SER A 75 -11.61 0.64 14.01
N GLU A 76 -12.37 0.40 12.95
CA GLU A 76 -13.41 -0.62 12.94
C GLU A 76 -13.00 -1.74 12.00
N THR A 77 -13.40 -2.97 12.31
CA THR A 77 -13.20 -4.13 11.46
C THR A 77 -14.47 -4.96 11.41
N VAL A 78 -14.58 -5.81 10.39
CA VAL A 78 -15.61 -6.85 10.38
C VAL A 78 -15.36 -7.77 11.59
N ALA A 79 -16.43 -8.08 12.33
CA ALA A 79 -16.32 -9.00 13.46
C ALA A 79 -15.82 -10.36 12.97
N MET A 80 -14.86 -10.95 13.70
CA MET A 80 -14.26 -12.23 13.29
C MET A 80 -15.27 -13.38 13.19
N ALA A 81 -16.39 -13.30 13.91
CA ALA A 81 -17.50 -14.25 13.80
C ALA A 81 -18.19 -14.22 12.41
N ASP A 82 -18.14 -13.08 11.72
CA ASP A 82 -18.70 -12.88 10.38
C ASP A 82 -17.68 -13.15 9.26
N VAL A 83 -16.42 -13.40 9.64
CA VAL A 83 -15.36 -13.80 8.71
C VAL A 83 -15.35 -15.32 8.65
N LEU A 84 -15.59 -15.88 7.46
CA LEU A 84 -15.26 -17.28 7.19
C LEU A 84 -13.83 -17.35 6.64
N PRO A 85 -12.81 -17.62 7.47
CA PRO A 85 -11.45 -17.80 6.97
C PRO A 85 -11.45 -19.08 6.12
N LEU A 86 -10.97 -18.96 4.88
CA LEU A 86 -10.69 -20.14 4.09
C LEU A 86 -9.50 -20.84 4.74
N LYS A 87 -9.76 -21.91 5.51
CA LYS A 87 -8.70 -22.74 6.08
C LYS A 87 -7.96 -23.45 4.93
N LEU A 88 -6.64 -23.47 5.06
CA LEU A 88 -5.80 -24.37 4.28
C LEU A 88 -5.91 -25.76 4.91
N GLU A 89 -6.41 -26.73 4.15
CA GLU A 89 -6.36 -28.15 4.52
C GLU A 89 -5.44 -28.84 3.51
N ASN A 90 -4.37 -29.47 3.99
CA ASN A 90 -3.32 -30.09 3.14
C ASN A 90 -2.70 -29.14 2.08
N GLY A 91 -2.60 -27.84 2.39
CA GLY A 91 -2.07 -26.84 1.45
C GLY A 91 -3.06 -26.38 0.38
N MET A 92 -4.33 -26.78 0.46
CA MET A 92 -5.41 -26.33 -0.41
C MET A 92 -6.39 -25.44 0.35
N VAL A 93 -6.73 -24.30 -0.23
CA VAL A 93 -7.82 -23.44 0.23
C VAL A 93 -9.10 -24.27 0.19
N MET A 94 -9.95 -24.22 1.23
CA MET A 94 -11.30 -24.78 1.21
C MET A 94 -12.18 -24.05 0.18
N GLY A 95 -11.91 -24.33 -1.08
CA GLY A 95 -12.59 -23.86 -2.26
C GLY A 95 -11.81 -24.18 -3.53
N VAL A 96 -12.47 -24.90 -4.44
CA VAL A 96 -11.82 -25.34 -5.68
C VAL A 96 -11.86 -24.20 -6.67
N MET A 97 -10.68 -23.66 -6.99
CA MET A 97 -10.49 -22.79 -8.14
C MET A 97 -10.16 -23.66 -9.36
N VAL A 98 -11.02 -23.69 -10.37
CA VAL A 98 -10.73 -24.37 -11.66
C VAL A 98 -10.62 -23.31 -12.74
N ASN A 99 -9.44 -23.19 -13.36
CA ASN A 99 -9.16 -22.20 -14.40
C ASN A 99 -9.52 -20.75 -13.99
N GLY A 100 -9.28 -20.40 -12.73
CA GLY A 100 -9.60 -19.07 -12.19
C GLY A 100 -11.05 -18.86 -11.75
N ASN A 101 -11.91 -19.89 -11.83
CA ASN A 101 -13.30 -19.83 -11.36
C ASN A 101 -13.48 -20.50 -9.99
N LEU A 102 -14.20 -19.83 -9.09
CA LEU A 102 -14.56 -20.38 -7.77
C LEU A 102 -15.75 -21.33 -7.90
N MET A 103 -15.56 -22.60 -7.54
CA MET A 103 -16.58 -23.66 -7.70
C MET A 103 -17.36 -23.97 -6.41
N ASN A 104 -17.19 -23.15 -5.37
CA ASN A 104 -17.79 -23.38 -4.05
C ASN A 104 -19.29 -23.17 -4.04
N LYS A 105 -20.00 -24.01 -3.28
CA LYS A 105 -21.37 -23.72 -2.84
C LYS A 105 -21.32 -22.96 -1.52
N LEU A 106 -21.73 -21.70 -1.53
CA LEU A 106 -21.85 -20.89 -0.32
C LEU A 106 -23.28 -21.01 0.27
N PRO A 107 -23.44 -20.90 1.60
CA PRO A 107 -24.76 -20.79 2.22
C PRO A 107 -25.57 -19.61 1.66
N LYS A 108 -26.90 -19.68 1.79
CA LYS A 108 -27.78 -18.56 1.42
C LYS A 108 -27.38 -17.30 2.20
N GLY A 109 -27.26 -16.19 1.49
CA GLY A 109 -26.86 -14.90 2.06
C GLY A 109 -26.11 -14.06 1.04
N THR A 110 -25.70 -12.86 1.46
CA THR A 110 -24.87 -11.96 0.64
C THR A 110 -23.42 -12.12 1.05
N TRP A 111 -22.55 -12.43 0.09
CA TRP A 111 -21.13 -12.68 0.33
C TRP A 111 -20.27 -11.62 -0.34
N ARG A 112 -19.26 -11.14 0.37
CA ARG A 112 -18.16 -10.37 -0.21
C ARG A 112 -16.99 -11.30 -0.44
N LEU A 113 -16.66 -11.56 -1.71
CA LEU A 113 -15.50 -12.36 -2.08
C LEU A 113 -14.26 -11.46 -2.13
N LEU A 114 -13.32 -11.65 -1.22
CA LEU A 114 -12.06 -10.91 -1.17
C LEU A 114 -10.94 -11.72 -1.82
N ARG A 115 -10.58 -11.40 -3.07
CA ARG A 115 -9.48 -12.03 -3.80
C ARG A 115 -8.20 -11.21 -3.63
N MET A 116 -7.26 -11.73 -2.84
CA MET A 116 -5.96 -11.11 -2.64
C MET A 116 -4.92 -11.70 -3.60
N GLY A 117 -3.90 -10.89 -3.94
CA GLY A 117 -2.77 -11.26 -4.77
C GLY A 117 -1.66 -10.22 -4.62
N HIS A 118 -0.61 -10.30 -5.43
CA HIS A 118 0.46 -9.32 -5.46
C HIS A 118 0.88 -8.99 -6.91
N THR A 119 1.50 -7.82 -7.10
CA THR A 119 2.03 -7.36 -8.39
C THR A 119 3.22 -6.43 -8.14
N SER A 120 3.99 -6.07 -9.18
CA SER A 120 5.10 -5.11 -9.06
C SER A 120 4.59 -3.71 -8.68
N THR A 121 5.38 -2.93 -7.93
CA THR A 121 5.06 -1.53 -7.61
C THR A 121 5.21 -0.58 -8.80
N GLY A 122 5.81 -1.03 -9.89
CA GLY A 122 6.04 -0.24 -11.11
C GLY A 122 7.17 0.80 -10.99
N GLN A 123 7.92 0.80 -9.87
CA GLN A 123 9.04 1.72 -9.69
C GLN A 123 10.24 1.33 -10.55
N THR A 124 10.98 2.35 -10.99
CA THR A 124 12.21 2.22 -11.77
C THR A 124 13.30 3.09 -11.19
N ASN A 125 14.56 2.78 -11.47
CA ASN A 125 15.71 3.68 -11.27
C ASN A 125 15.65 4.86 -12.27
N ALA A 126 14.70 5.76 -12.08
CA ALA A 126 14.20 6.70 -13.09
C ALA A 126 15.27 7.62 -13.72
N THR A 127 16.32 7.93 -12.97
CA THR A 127 17.42 8.82 -13.39
C THR A 127 18.54 8.12 -14.15
N ALA A 128 18.47 6.78 -14.32
CA ALA A 128 19.47 6.02 -15.05
C ALA A 128 19.40 6.25 -16.56
N GLY A 129 20.53 6.05 -17.24
CA GLY A 129 20.64 6.03 -18.70
C GLY A 129 20.22 4.69 -19.30
N THR A 130 21.11 4.06 -20.07
CA THR A 130 20.86 2.77 -20.74
C THR A 130 20.61 1.61 -19.77
N GLY A 131 21.03 1.73 -18.51
CA GLY A 131 20.76 0.77 -17.44
C GLY A 131 19.43 0.97 -16.71
N LYS A 132 18.50 1.76 -17.26
CA LYS A 132 17.17 1.97 -16.65
C LYS A 132 16.30 0.71 -16.74
N GLY A 133 15.62 0.37 -15.66
CA GLY A 133 14.73 -0.78 -15.55
C GLY A 133 13.91 -0.77 -14.26
N LEU A 134 13.16 -1.85 -14.04
CA LEU A 134 12.39 -2.02 -12.80
C LEU A 134 13.30 -2.14 -11.58
N GLU A 135 12.84 -1.56 -10.47
CA GLU A 135 13.46 -1.74 -9.17
C GLU A 135 13.46 -3.22 -8.76
N VAL A 136 14.57 -3.68 -8.19
CA VAL A 136 14.70 -5.06 -7.72
C VAL A 136 13.73 -5.35 -6.57
N ASP A 137 13.21 -6.58 -6.53
CA ASP A 137 12.52 -7.08 -5.34
C ASP A 137 13.50 -7.11 -4.16
N LYS A 138 13.26 -6.23 -3.19
CA LYS A 138 14.13 -5.99 -2.04
C LYS A 138 14.13 -7.16 -1.04
N PHE A 139 13.16 -8.07 -1.13
CA PHE A 139 13.05 -9.23 -0.25
C PHE A 139 13.54 -10.53 -0.90
N SER A 140 13.95 -10.51 -2.17
CA SER A 140 14.43 -11.70 -2.89
C SER A 140 15.96 -11.73 -2.99
N PRO A 141 16.64 -12.64 -2.26
CA PRO A 141 18.11 -12.76 -2.33
C PRO A 141 18.60 -13.06 -3.74
N ALA A 142 17.84 -13.84 -4.51
CA ALA A 142 18.17 -14.17 -5.90
C ALA A 142 18.09 -12.94 -6.81
N ALA A 143 17.05 -12.11 -6.64
CA ALA A 143 16.89 -10.86 -7.40
C ALA A 143 17.99 -9.85 -7.05
N VAL A 144 18.29 -9.69 -5.75
CA VAL A 144 19.37 -8.80 -5.27
C VAL A 144 20.74 -9.24 -5.81
N ARG A 145 21.03 -10.54 -5.78
CA ARG A 145 22.27 -11.09 -6.37
C ARG A 145 22.34 -10.81 -7.87
N LYS A 146 21.23 -10.96 -8.59
CA LYS A 146 21.17 -10.64 -10.02
C LYS A 146 21.47 -9.16 -10.27
N LEU A 147 20.88 -8.23 -9.51
CA LEU A 147 21.15 -6.80 -9.64
C LEU A 147 22.65 -6.50 -9.47
N PHE A 148 23.27 -7.01 -8.40
CA PHE A 148 24.69 -6.82 -8.13
C PHE A 148 25.57 -7.37 -9.28
N ASN A 149 25.33 -8.61 -9.68
CA ASN A 149 26.08 -9.27 -10.74
C ASN A 149 25.95 -8.57 -12.10
N SER A 150 24.79 -7.94 -12.36
CA SER A 150 24.48 -7.33 -13.66
C SER A 150 24.98 -5.89 -13.80
N TRP A 151 25.50 -5.28 -12.73
CA TRP A 151 26.00 -3.91 -12.76
C TRP A 151 27.34 -3.77 -12.05
N TYR A 152 27.36 -3.90 -10.73
CA TYR A 152 28.54 -3.60 -9.94
C TYR A 152 29.66 -4.64 -10.14
N ALA A 153 29.34 -5.93 -10.24
CA ALA A 153 30.34 -6.96 -10.52
C ALA A 153 30.98 -6.77 -11.92
N LEU A 154 30.18 -6.40 -12.92
CA LEU A 154 30.69 -6.07 -14.26
C LEU A 154 31.61 -4.85 -14.22
N PHE A 155 31.26 -3.83 -13.43
CA PHE A 155 32.11 -2.67 -13.21
C PHE A 155 33.47 -3.05 -12.59
N LEU A 156 33.46 -3.87 -11.54
CA LEU A 156 34.70 -4.33 -10.88
C LEU A 156 35.61 -5.16 -11.81
N ASN A 157 35.01 -5.90 -12.74
CA ASN A 157 35.74 -6.73 -13.69
C ASN A 157 36.28 -5.95 -14.90
N ARG A 158 36.03 -4.63 -15.00
CA ARG A 158 36.58 -3.83 -16.10
C ARG A 158 38.10 -3.69 -15.94
N PRO A 159 38.87 -3.82 -17.03
CA PRO A 159 40.29 -3.50 -17.02
C PRO A 159 40.53 -2.09 -16.47
N HIS A 160 41.49 -1.93 -15.56
CA HIS A 160 41.78 -0.66 -14.90
C HIS A 160 42.29 0.45 -15.86
N SER A 161 42.57 0.12 -17.12
CA SER A 161 42.97 1.07 -18.17
C SER A 161 41.86 2.01 -18.63
N ASP A 162 40.60 1.71 -18.31
CA ASP A 162 39.43 2.42 -18.87
C ASP A 162 38.71 3.31 -17.85
N VAL A 163 39.28 3.50 -16.65
CA VAL A 163 38.78 4.47 -15.67
C VAL A 163 39.49 5.80 -15.93
N VAL A 164 38.84 6.67 -16.70
CA VAL A 164 39.29 8.04 -16.92
C VAL A 164 39.47 8.70 -15.54
N LYS A 165 40.70 9.18 -15.27
CA LYS A 165 41.01 10.03 -14.11
C LYS A 165 40.18 11.30 -14.11
#